data_AF-A0A267DPG5-F1
#
_entry.id   AF-A0A267DPG5-F1
#
_cell.length_a   1.000
_cell.length_b   1.000
_cell.length_c   1.000
_cell.angle_alpha   90.00
_cell.angle_beta   90.00
_cell.angle_gamma   90.00
#
_symmetry.space_group_name_H-M   'P 1'
#
loop_
_entity.id
_entity.type
_entity.pdbx_description
1 polymer ?
#
loop_
_entity_poly.entity_id
_entity_poly.type
_entity_poly.pdbx_seq_one_letter_code
_entity_poly.pdbx_strand_id
1 'polypeptide(L)'
;QQFGITTAEITSKINQISHLSSTDDRVTTISQAERLFAEAKETLEQLELEIRSQPPSLRQKYTTRLQSYSAEHKKLEVDFRRAR
;
A
#
# COMPACT_ATOMS: atom_id res chain seq x y z
N GLN A 1 11.62 5.68 -1.65
CA GLN A 1 11.30 4.38 -2.30
C GLN A 1 10.55 3.43 -1.36
N GLN A 2 10.41 3.76 -0.07
CA GLN A 2 9.68 2.99 0.96
C GLN A 2 8.31 2.46 0.50
N PHE A 3 7.46 3.29 -0.10
CA PHE A 3 6.14 2.88 -0.59
C PHE A 3 6.18 1.68 -1.56
N GLY A 4 7.21 1.60 -2.42
CA GLY A 4 7.37 0.48 -3.35
C GLY A 4 7.74 -0.84 -2.65
N ILE A 5 8.48 -0.76 -1.54
CA ILE A 5 8.82 -1.93 -0.72
C ILE A 5 7.58 -2.41 0.02
N THR A 6 6.86 -1.50 0.68
CA THR A 6 5.62 -1.81 1.41
C THR A 6 4.57 -2.44 0.50
N THR A 7 4.38 -1.92 -0.72
CA THR A 7 3.42 -2.49 -1.70
C THR A 7 3.83 -3.86 -2.25
N ALA A 8 5.13 -4.10 -2.44
CA ALA A 8 5.66 -5.42 -2.80
C ALA A 8 5.42 -6.45 -1.68
N GLU A 9 5.63 -6.05 -0.42
CA GLU A 9 5.34 -6.90 0.74
C GLU A 9 3.84 -7.19 0.88
N ILE A 10 2.97 -6.19 0.70
CA ILE A 10 1.51 -6.37 0.66
C ILE A 10 1.14 -7.38 -0.42
N THR A 11 1.69 -7.25 -1.63
CA THR A 11 1.44 -8.19 -2.73
C THR A 11 1.83 -9.62 -2.36
N SER A 12 3.00 -9.78 -1.74
CA SER A 12 3.46 -11.08 -1.23
C SER A 12 2.51 -11.66 -0.19
N LYS A 13 2.02 -10.84 0.77
CA LYS A 13 1.06 -11.27 1.79
C LYS A 13 -0.29 -11.67 1.20
N ILE A 14 -0.82 -10.92 0.23
CA ILE A 14 -2.06 -11.27 -0.49
C ILE A 14 -1.92 -12.64 -1.16
N ASN A 15 -0.78 -12.88 -1.81
CA ASN A 15 -0.51 -14.17 -2.44
C ASN A 15 -0.43 -15.29 -1.38
N GLN A 16 0.25 -15.07 -0.25
CA GLN A 16 0.31 -16.04 0.85
C GLN A 16 -1.08 -16.40 1.39
N ILE A 17 -1.93 -15.40 1.67
CA ILE A 17 -3.29 -15.60 2.19
C ILE A 17 -4.12 -16.52 1.29
N SER A 18 -3.93 -16.42 -0.02
CA SER A 18 -4.67 -17.23 -1.01
C SER A 18 -4.25 -18.71 -1.03
N HIS A 19 -3.08 -19.05 -0.47
CA HIS A 19 -2.50 -20.40 -0.52
C HIS A 19 -2.39 -21.07 0.86
N LEU A 20 -2.55 -20.32 1.97
CA LEU A 20 -2.51 -20.87 3.32
C LEU A 20 -3.77 -21.69 3.62
N SER A 21 -3.59 -22.96 3.96
CA SER A 21 -4.67 -23.85 4.41
C SER A 21 -4.95 -23.80 5.90
N SER A 22 -3.96 -23.36 6.70
CA SER A 22 -4.04 -23.19 8.14
C SER A 22 -4.78 -21.89 8.49
N THR A 23 -5.87 -22.00 9.25
CA THR A 23 -6.68 -20.84 9.67
C THR A 23 -5.87 -19.85 10.51
N ASP A 24 -5.05 -20.33 11.44
CA ASP A 24 -4.28 -19.46 12.36
C ASP A 24 -3.18 -18.69 11.62
N ASP A 25 -2.47 -19.35 10.69
CA ASP A 25 -1.45 -18.70 9.86
C ASP A 25 -2.09 -17.68 8.92
N ARG A 26 -3.28 -18.00 8.40
CA ARG A 26 -4.05 -17.10 7.53
C ARG A 26 -4.48 -15.85 8.30
N VAL A 27 -5.05 -15.99 9.50
CA VAL A 27 -5.43 -14.86 10.38
C VAL A 27 -4.22 -14.00 10.71
N THR A 28 -3.09 -14.61 11.07
CA THR A 28 -1.84 -13.89 11.34
C THR A 28 -1.36 -13.10 10.11
N THR A 29 -1.39 -13.72 8.93
CA THR A 29 -0.96 -13.08 7.67
C THR A 29 -1.88 -11.94 7.25
N ILE A 30 -3.20 -12.09 7.46
CA ILE A 30 -4.19 -11.02 7.27
C ILE A 30 -3.86 -9.83 8.17
N SER A 31 -3.61 -10.05 9.47
CA SER A 31 -3.27 -8.97 10.41
C SER A 31 -1.97 -8.26 10.02
N GLN A 32 -0.96 -9.01 9.53
CA GLN A 32 0.27 -8.42 9.01
C GLN A 32 0.01 -7.54 7.77
N ALA A 33 -0.81 -8.01 6.83
CA ALA A 33 -1.17 -7.23 5.65
C ALA A 33 -1.92 -5.94 6.04
N GLU A 34 -2.85 -6.00 6.99
CA GLU A 34 -3.59 -4.84 7.48
C GLU A 34 -2.67 -3.76 8.09
N ARG A 35 -1.62 -4.17 8.80
CA ARG A 35 -0.59 -3.25 9.32
C ARG A 35 0.20 -2.59 8.19
N LEU A 36 0.58 -3.34 7.17
CA LEU A 36 1.29 -2.79 6.00
C LEU A 36 0.41 -1.81 5.20
N PHE A 37 -0.90 -2.08 5.08
CA PHE A 37 -1.85 -1.13 4.49
C PHE A 37 -1.91 0.18 5.30
N ALA A 38 -1.90 0.11 6.63
CA ALA A 38 -1.87 1.31 7.47
C ALA A 38 -0.58 2.12 7.26
N GLU A 39 0.59 1.47 7.21
CA GLU A 39 1.88 2.11 6.92
C GLU A 39 1.92 2.75 5.51
N ALA A 40 1.40 2.03 4.51
CA ALA A 40 1.34 2.53 3.14
C ALA A 40 0.44 3.79 3.06
N LYS A 41 -0.69 3.79 3.76
CA LYS A 41 -1.59 4.94 3.85
C LYS A 41 -0.91 6.13 4.54
N GLU A 42 -0.27 5.92 5.68
CA GLU A 42 0.48 6.97 6.37
C GLU A 42 1.57 7.58 5.45
N THR A 43 2.28 6.72 4.71
CA THR A 43 3.29 7.18 3.73
C THR A 43 2.66 8.06 2.64
N LEU A 44 1.49 7.70 2.11
CA LEU A 44 0.77 8.52 1.13
C LEU A 44 0.36 9.88 1.69
N GLU A 45 -0.11 9.91 2.94
CA GLU A 45 -0.49 11.14 3.63
C GLU A 45 0.72 12.06 3.84
N GLN A 46 1.88 11.50 4.25
CA GLN A 46 3.12 12.27 4.37
C GLN A 46 3.59 12.83 3.02
N LEU A 47 3.54 12.03 1.95
CA LEU A 47 3.87 12.50 0.60
C LEU A 47 2.94 13.63 0.16
N GLU A 48 1.65 13.57 0.48
CA GLU A 48 0.71 14.65 0.18
C GLU A 48 1.08 15.95 0.90
N LEU A 49 1.43 15.88 2.18
CA LEU A 49 1.89 17.03 2.97
C LEU A 49 3.18 17.63 2.41
N GLU A 50 4.15 16.79 2.04
CA GLU A 50 5.39 17.22 1.40
C GLU A 50 5.14 17.95 0.09
N ILE A 51 4.24 17.41 -0.76
CA ILE A 51 3.88 17.99 -2.07
C ILE A 51 3.28 19.38 -1.92
N ARG A 52 2.43 19.60 -0.91
CA ARG A 52 1.83 20.92 -0.63
C ARG A 52 2.90 21.98 -0.36
N SER A 53 4.03 21.58 0.23
CA SER A 53 5.16 22.45 0.57
C SER A 53 6.13 22.67 -0.61
N GLN A 54 5.96 21.96 -1.73
CA GLN A 54 6.84 22.08 -2.91
C GLN A 54 6.53 23.33 -3.76
N PRO A 55 7.54 23.87 -4.48
CA PRO A 55 7.32 24.92 -5.47
C PRO A 55 6.45 24.43 -6.64
N PRO A 56 5.70 25.32 -7.32
CA PRO A 56 4.77 24.93 -8.39
C PRO A 56 5.38 24.07 -9.49
N SER A 57 6.64 24.32 -9.86
CA SER A 57 7.38 23.58 -10.89
C SER A 57 7.60 22.10 -10.55
N LEU A 58 7.74 21.76 -9.27
CA LEU A 58 7.95 20.38 -8.81
C LEU A 58 6.64 19.71 -8.39
N ARG A 59 5.66 20.52 -7.95
CA ARG A 59 4.37 20.02 -7.45
C ARG A 59 3.68 19.10 -8.44
N GLN A 60 3.56 19.50 -9.70
CA GLN A 60 2.89 18.70 -10.74
C GLN A 60 3.50 17.31 -10.89
N LYS A 61 4.83 17.21 -10.94
CA LYS A 61 5.56 15.94 -11.07
C LYS A 61 5.27 15.00 -9.88
N TYR A 62 5.34 15.54 -8.67
CA TYR A 62 5.10 14.74 -7.47
C TYR A 62 3.63 14.38 -7.28
N THR A 63 2.70 15.25 -7.66
CA THR A 63 1.26 14.96 -7.69
C THR A 63 0.95 13.78 -8.59
N THR A 64 1.49 13.74 -9.82
CA THR A 64 1.30 12.58 -10.72
C THR A 64 1.84 11.29 -10.09
N ARG A 65 2.99 11.35 -9.41
CA ARG A 65 3.53 10.18 -8.70
C ARG A 65 2.64 9.72 -7.56
N LEU A 66 2.13 10.65 -6.75
CA LEU A 66 1.20 10.34 -5.67
C LEU A 66 -0.08 9.69 -6.21
N GLN A 67 -0.63 10.20 -7.32
CA GLN A 67 -1.81 9.61 -7.96
C GLN A 67 -1.56 8.15 -8.39
N SER A 68 -0.41 7.86 -8.99
CA SER A 68 -0.05 6.48 -9.35
C SER A 68 0.03 5.56 -8.12
N TYR A 69 0.64 6.03 -7.03
CA TYR A 69 0.75 5.28 -5.78
C TYR A 69 -0.61 5.08 -5.11
N SER A 70 -1.48 6.08 -5.09
CA SER A 70 -2.85 5.94 -4.59
C SER A 70 -3.68 4.96 -5.42
N ALA A 71 -3.50 4.95 -6.74
CA ALA A 71 -4.18 3.99 -7.62
C ALA A 71 -3.71 2.55 -7.37
N GLU A 72 -2.40 2.34 -7.21
CA GLU A 72 -1.81 1.06 -6.85
C GLU A 72 -2.29 0.58 -5.48
N HIS A 73 -2.28 1.43 -4.47
CA HIS A 73 -2.81 1.13 -3.13
C HIS A 73 -4.26 0.66 -3.19
N LYS A 74 -5.12 1.39 -3.91
CA LYS A 74 -6.54 1.05 -4.08
C LYS A 74 -6.73 -0.29 -4.78
N LYS A 75 -5.88 -0.61 -5.77
CA LYS A 75 -5.90 -1.92 -6.43
C LYS A 75 -5.56 -3.04 -5.44
N LEU A 76 -4.51 -2.86 -4.63
CA LEU A 76 -4.12 -3.83 -3.61
C LEU A 76 -5.20 -4.03 -2.56
N GLU A 77 -5.93 -2.99 -2.15
CA GLU A 77 -7.07 -3.14 -1.23
C GLU A 77 -8.18 -4.02 -1.83
N VAL A 78 -8.45 -3.90 -3.13
CA VAL A 78 -9.42 -4.75 -3.83
C VAL A 78 -8.93 -6.20 -3.90
N ASP A 79 -7.66 -6.40 -4.25
CA ASP A 79 -7.06 -7.74 -4.35
C ASP A 79 -6.98 -8.43 -2.97
N PHE A 80 -6.68 -7.68 -1.91
CA PHE A 80 -6.70 -8.18 -0.54
C PHE A 80 -8.09 -8.63 -0.09
N ARG A 81 -9.13 -7.84 -0.38
CA ARG A 81 -10.52 -8.21 -0.08
C ARG A 81 -10.97 -9.48 -0.81
N ARG A 82 -10.38 -9.80 -1.96
CA ARG A 82 -10.67 -11.03 -2.71
C ARG A 82 -9.94 -12.25 -2.16
N ALA A 83 -8.73 -12.05 -1.62
CA ALA A 83 -7.93 -13.13 -1.03
C ALA A 83 -8.42 -13.53 0.37
N ARG A 84 -9.00 -12.58 1.12
CA ARG A 84 -9.55 -12.77 2.47
C ARG A 84 -10.92 -13.44 2.46
#